data_AF-A0A1Q7ICF7-F1
#
_entry.id   AF-A0A1Q7ICF7-F1
#
_cell.length_a   1.000
_cell.length_b   1.000
_cell.length_c   1.000
_cell.angle_alpha   90.00
_cell.angle_beta   90.00
_cell.angle_gamma   90.00
#
_symmetry.space_group_name_H-M   'P 1'
#
loop_
_entity.id
_entity.type
_entity.pdbx_description
1 polymer ?
#
loop_
_entity_poly.entity_id
_entity_poly.type
_entity_poly.pdbx_seq_one_letter_code
_entity_poly.pdbx_strand_id
1 'polypeptide(L)'
;MVKERRWARLESTRTDVTEARPGDEIVVETVLRPYRGERILRQIPIHIPTSTSKGSLRILVSDGETLDRMRRGSSIFGRKLGLGPTIALLNKEHANNRVYVSLLEADPEAMVADKVMPTLPLSVMNVMEGMRGTQEMVVLGESSVNEAATAPLDYEVAGGQVLTITIK
;
A
#
# COMPACT_ATOMS: atom_id res chain seq x y z
N MET A 1 14.09 33.75 -0.26
CA MET A 1 14.74 32.75 -1.13
C MET A 1 13.71 31.71 -1.49
N VAL A 2 13.38 31.55 -2.78
CA VAL A 2 12.46 30.49 -3.22
C VAL A 2 13.26 29.18 -3.21
N LYS A 3 12.93 28.24 -2.33
CA LYS A 3 13.55 26.91 -2.31
C LYS A 3 13.22 26.25 -3.65
N GLU A 4 14.22 26.07 -4.51
CA GLU A 4 14.05 25.39 -5.79
C GLU A 4 13.49 23.99 -5.50
N ARG A 5 12.31 23.68 -6.05
CA ARG A 5 11.60 22.43 -5.82
C ARG A 5 12.34 21.33 -6.57
N ARG A 6 13.19 20.58 -5.85
CA ARG A 6 13.97 19.48 -6.42
C ARG A 6 13.11 18.23 -6.45
N TRP A 7 13.06 17.55 -7.59
CA TRP A 7 12.29 16.33 -7.74
C TRP A 7 13.20 15.10 -7.84
N ALA A 8 12.75 13.97 -7.31
CA ALA A 8 13.39 12.67 -7.43
C ALA A 8 12.37 11.59 -7.77
N ARG A 9 12.71 10.74 -8.74
CA ARG A 9 11.91 9.56 -9.06
C ARG A 9 12.22 8.45 -8.08
N LEU A 10 11.20 7.74 -7.63
CA LEU A 10 11.40 6.41 -7.08
C LEU A 10 11.79 5.46 -8.23
N GLU A 11 13.05 5.04 -8.26
CA GLU A 11 13.65 4.30 -9.37
C GLU A 11 13.44 2.79 -9.22
N SER A 12 13.79 2.25 -8.05
CA SER A 12 13.73 0.83 -7.76
C SER A 12 13.64 0.59 -6.26
N THR A 13 13.02 -0.50 -5.89
CA THR A 13 12.91 -0.95 -4.50
C THR A 13 13.24 -2.44 -4.42
N ARG A 14 13.84 -2.88 -3.33
CA ARG A 14 14.02 -4.29 -2.98
C ARG A 14 13.92 -4.49 -1.47
N THR A 15 13.59 -5.70 -1.06
CA THR A 15 13.70 -6.15 0.33
C THR A 15 14.99 -6.94 0.51
N ASP A 16 15.51 -6.97 1.74
CA ASP A 16 16.60 -7.83 2.18
C ASP A 16 16.20 -9.31 2.22
N VAL A 17 14.89 -9.59 2.34
CA VAL A 17 14.33 -10.94 2.38
C VAL A 17 13.25 -11.16 1.31
N THR A 18 13.08 -12.41 0.88
CA THR A 18 11.94 -12.87 0.07
C THR A 18 10.86 -13.56 0.90
N GLU A 19 11.19 -13.93 2.14
CA GLU A 19 10.31 -14.62 3.07
C GLU A 19 10.50 -14.06 4.48
N ALA A 20 9.42 -13.97 5.26
CA ALA A 20 9.46 -13.48 6.63
C ALA A 20 8.39 -14.17 7.49
N ARG A 21 8.36 -13.88 8.79
CA ARG A 21 7.35 -14.33 9.74
C ARG A 21 6.62 -13.12 10.33
N PRO A 22 5.38 -13.30 10.84
CA PRO A 22 4.73 -12.26 11.62
C PRO A 22 5.60 -11.85 12.81
N GLY A 23 5.82 -10.55 12.99
CA GLY A 23 6.71 -9.99 14.02
C GLY A 23 8.16 -9.76 13.58
N ASP A 24 8.56 -10.21 12.39
CA ASP A 24 9.92 -9.96 11.90
C ASP A 24 10.13 -8.48 11.55
N GLU A 25 11.38 -8.02 11.69
CA GLU A 25 11.84 -6.76 11.09
C GLU A 25 12.52 -7.03 9.76
N ILE A 26 12.10 -6.31 8.72
CA ILE A 26 12.68 -6.38 7.38
C ILE A 26 13.20 -5.00 6.98
N VAL A 27 14.14 -4.95 6.04
CA VAL A 27 14.66 -3.69 5.49
C VAL A 27 14.25 -3.54 4.03
N VAL A 28 13.55 -2.45 3.75
CA VAL A 28 13.22 -2.03 2.39
C VAL A 28 14.27 -1.04 1.91
N GLU A 29 15.04 -1.43 0.89
CA GLU A 29 15.99 -0.57 0.22
C GLU A 29 15.34 0.08 -1.00
N THR A 30 15.33 1.41 -1.04
CA THR A 30 14.78 2.21 -2.14
C THR A 30 15.84 3.10 -2.74
N VAL A 31 15.94 3.09 -4.07
CA VAL A 31 16.78 4.02 -4.82
C VAL A 31 15.91 5.15 -5.36
N LEU A 32 16.27 6.37 -5.00
CA LEU A 32 15.71 7.58 -5.57
C LEU A 32 16.68 8.16 -6.60
N ARG A 33 16.15 8.57 -7.75
CA ARG A 33 16.91 9.24 -8.81
C ARG A 33 16.45 10.70 -8.93
N PRO A 34 17.19 11.65 -8.33
CA PRO A 34 17.03 13.07 -8.62
C PRO A 34 17.19 13.36 -10.10
N TYR A 35 16.54 14.43 -10.57
CA TYR A 35 16.78 14.94 -11.93
C TYR A 35 18.22 15.38 -12.17
N ARG A 36 18.82 15.97 -11.13
CA ARG A 36 20.19 16.42 -11.09
C ARG A 36 20.83 15.92 -9.80
N GLY A 37 22.04 15.38 -9.93
CA GLY A 37 22.80 14.83 -8.82
C GLY A 37 22.85 13.31 -8.84
N GLU A 38 23.34 12.75 -7.74
CA GLU A 38 23.57 11.31 -7.58
C GLU A 38 22.31 10.57 -7.13
N ARG A 39 22.30 9.26 -7.36
CA ARG A 39 21.26 8.37 -6.83
C ARG A 39 21.33 8.34 -5.31
N ILE A 40 20.18 8.33 -4.67
CA ILE A 40 20.06 8.33 -3.20
C ILE A 40 19.49 7.00 -2.77
N LEU A 41 20.26 6.24 -1.98
CA LEU A 41 19.78 5.01 -1.36
C LEU A 41 19.11 5.33 -0.02
N ARG A 42 17.94 4.75 0.23
CA ARG A 42 17.23 4.80 1.51
C ARG A 42 16.95 3.39 1.99
N GLN A 43 17.32 3.13 3.24
CA GLN A 43 16.98 1.90 3.94
C GLN A 43 15.88 2.23 4.95
N ILE A 44 14.78 1.51 4.87
CA ILE A 44 13.58 1.77 5.65
C ILE A 44 13.27 0.47 6.40
N PRO A 45 13.55 0.40 7.71
CA PRO A 45 13.17 -0.75 8.52
C PRO A 45 11.65 -0.78 8.69
N ILE A 46 11.06 -1.96 8.52
CA ILE A 46 9.63 -2.21 8.63
C ILE A 46 9.41 -3.38 9.57
N HIS A 47 8.52 -3.22 10.55
CA HIS A 47 8.05 -4.30 11.38
C HIS A 47 6.82 -4.94 10.76
N ILE A 48 6.85 -6.24 10.52
CA ILE A 48 5.69 -7.01 10.06
C ILE A 48 4.80 -7.26 11.27
N PRO A 49 3.53 -6.82 11.28
CA PRO A 49 2.62 -7.08 12.39
C PRO A 49 2.52 -8.57 12.74
N THR A 50 2.42 -8.88 14.03
CA THR A 50 2.21 -10.26 14.49
C THR A 50 0.84 -10.82 14.08
N SER A 51 -0.10 -9.95 13.68
CA SER A 51 -1.41 -10.33 13.14
C SER A 51 -1.38 -10.72 11.66
N THR A 52 -0.26 -10.54 10.96
CA THR A 52 -0.20 -10.78 9.51
C THR A 52 -0.42 -12.26 9.20
N SER A 53 -1.36 -12.52 8.29
CA SER A 53 -1.71 -13.87 7.85
C SER A 53 -0.59 -14.49 7.01
N LYS A 54 -0.48 -15.82 7.07
CA LYS A 54 0.43 -16.59 6.19
C LYS A 54 0.03 -16.42 4.73
N GLY A 55 1.03 -16.39 3.84
CA GLY A 55 0.81 -16.27 2.40
C GLY A 55 1.52 -15.07 1.79
N SER A 56 0.96 -14.52 0.72
CA SER A 56 1.57 -13.41 -0.01
C SER A 56 1.30 -12.08 0.69
N LEU A 57 2.36 -11.39 1.11
CA LEU A 57 2.30 -10.01 1.58
C LEU A 57 2.80 -9.08 0.49
N ARG A 58 1.97 -8.11 0.09
CA ARG A 58 2.39 -7.05 -0.84
C ARG A 58 2.90 -5.85 -0.04
N ILE A 59 3.96 -5.22 -0.52
CA ILE A 59 4.58 -4.05 0.11
C ILE A 59 4.59 -2.95 -0.93
N LEU A 60 3.79 -1.91 -0.71
CA LEU A 60 3.81 -0.70 -1.52
C LEU A 60 4.89 0.24 -0.98
N VAL A 61 5.75 0.70 -1.86
CA VAL A 61 6.70 1.77 -1.58
C VAL A 61 6.40 2.92 -2.52
N SER A 62 5.94 4.06 -2.01
CA SER A 62 5.46 5.16 -2.86
C SER A 62 5.66 6.54 -2.27
N ASP A 63 5.45 7.55 -3.12
CA ASP A 63 5.16 8.91 -2.67
C ASP A 63 3.79 9.00 -1.96
N GLY A 64 3.51 10.18 -1.39
CA GLY A 64 2.28 10.46 -0.65
C GLY A 64 1.03 10.48 -1.54
N GLU A 65 1.11 11.10 -2.72
CA GLU A 65 -0.02 11.18 -3.65
C GLU A 65 -0.52 9.80 -4.11
N THR A 66 0.41 8.90 -4.41
CA THR A 66 0.15 7.51 -4.82
C THR A 66 -0.49 6.74 -3.68
N LEU A 67 0.04 6.88 -2.46
CA LEU A 67 -0.52 6.25 -1.26
C LEU A 67 -1.95 6.74 -0.99
N ASP A 68 -2.17 8.06 -1.04
CA ASP A 68 -3.47 8.66 -0.81
C ASP A 68 -4.50 8.25 -1.88
N ARG A 69 -4.07 8.14 -3.15
CA ARG A 69 -4.92 7.66 -4.24
C ARG A 69 -5.32 6.20 -4.03
N MET A 70 -4.37 5.35 -3.64
CA MET A 70 -4.66 3.95 -3.32
C MET A 70 -5.65 3.85 -2.17
N ARG A 71 -5.45 4.61 -1.08
CA ARG A 71 -6.34 4.63 0.09
C ARG A 71 -7.75 5.09 -0.25
N ARG A 72 -7.88 6.15 -1.07
CA ARG A 72 -9.18 6.61 -1.57
C ARG A 72 -9.86 5.54 -2.44
N GLY A 73 -9.12 4.89 -3.33
CA GLY A 73 -9.62 3.78 -4.14
C GLY A 73 -10.14 2.62 -3.29
N SER A 74 -9.37 2.20 -2.28
CA SER A 74 -9.78 1.14 -1.35
C SER A 74 -11.04 1.54 -0.53
N SER A 75 -11.13 2.80 -0.11
CA SER A 75 -12.31 3.29 0.63
C SER A 75 -13.58 3.37 -0.22
N ILE A 76 -13.49 3.64 -1.53
CA ILE A 76 -14.65 3.78 -2.43
C ILE A 76 -15.35 2.44 -2.66
N PHE A 77 -14.61 1.34 -2.68
CA PHE A 77 -15.17 0.02 -2.96
C PHE A 77 -15.55 -0.79 -1.72
N GLY A 78 -15.26 -0.29 -0.50
CA GLY A 78 -15.45 -1.05 0.75
C GLY A 78 -16.52 -0.53 1.68
N ARG A 79 -16.98 0.71 1.50
CA ARG A 79 -18.03 1.28 2.35
C ARG A 79 -18.80 2.38 1.62
N LYS A 80 -20.14 2.28 1.60
CA LYS A 80 -21.01 3.46 1.70
C LYS A 80 -20.77 4.09 3.08
N LEU A 81 -19.74 4.92 3.21
CA LEU A 81 -19.52 5.71 4.42
C LEU A 81 -20.56 6.83 4.46
N GLY A 82 -21.37 6.86 5.51
CA GLY A 82 -22.14 8.06 5.87
C GLY A 82 -21.20 9.26 6.01
N LEU A 83 -21.74 10.47 5.82
CA LEU A 83 -21.02 11.72 5.58
C LEU A 83 -20.05 12.19 6.71
N GLY A 84 -20.03 11.52 7.87
CA GLY A 84 -19.23 11.90 9.04
C GLY A 84 -17.72 11.58 8.94
N PRO A 85 -17.31 10.33 8.63
CA PRO A 85 -15.89 9.97 8.49
C PRO A 85 -15.13 10.53 7.27
N THR A 86 -15.81 11.11 6.28
CA THR A 86 -15.17 11.63 5.05
C THR A 86 -14.18 12.77 5.35
N ILE A 87 -14.46 13.61 6.35
CA ILE A 87 -13.60 14.76 6.72
C ILE A 87 -12.30 14.30 7.40
N ALA A 88 -12.34 13.23 8.20
CA ALA A 88 -11.15 12.71 8.87
C ALA A 88 -10.19 11.99 7.90
N LEU A 89 -10.71 11.45 6.78
CA LEU A 89 -9.92 10.84 5.71
C LEU A 89 -9.24 11.90 4.83
N LEU A 90 -9.92 13.03 4.59
CA LEU A 90 -9.44 14.15 3.76
C LEU A 90 -8.40 15.04 4.48
N ASN A 91 -8.43 15.12 5.81
CA ASN A 91 -7.54 16.00 6.58
C ASN A 91 -6.11 15.46 6.82
N LYS A 92 -5.71 14.36 6.19
CA LYS A 92 -4.35 13.80 6.29
C LYS A 92 -3.85 13.39 4.92
N GLU A 93 -3.56 14.38 4.08
CA GLU A 93 -2.75 14.13 2.89
C GLU A 93 -1.30 13.90 3.29
N HIS A 94 -0.67 12.92 2.65
CA HIS A 94 0.72 12.60 2.86
C HIS A 94 1.62 13.62 2.15
N ALA A 95 2.71 14.01 2.80
CA ALA A 95 3.66 14.95 2.22
C ALA A 95 4.50 14.26 1.13
N ASN A 96 4.57 14.86 -0.05
CA ASN A 96 5.33 14.29 -1.17
C ASN A 96 6.86 14.41 -1.01
N ASN A 97 7.38 14.89 0.12
CA ASN A 97 8.81 14.91 0.41
C ASN A 97 9.27 13.73 1.27
N ARG A 98 8.53 12.63 1.27
CA ARG A 98 8.86 11.39 1.99
C ARG A 98 8.62 10.18 1.09
N VAL A 99 9.30 9.09 1.40
CA VAL A 99 8.95 7.77 0.88
C VAL A 99 8.15 7.05 1.96
N TYR A 100 7.01 6.52 1.58
CA TYR A 100 6.13 5.72 2.41
C TYR A 100 6.28 4.25 2.05
N VAL A 101 6.20 3.39 3.06
CA VAL A 101 6.15 1.94 2.91
C VAL A 101 4.88 1.46 3.60
N SER A 102 3.99 0.82 2.85
CA SER A 102 2.71 0.31 3.32
C SER A 102 2.63 -1.19 3.10
N LEU A 103 2.29 -1.92 4.16
CA LEU A 103 2.05 -3.36 4.09
C LEU A 103 0.60 -3.61 3.66
N LEU A 104 0.41 -4.29 2.54
CA LEU A 104 -0.87 -4.59 1.92
C LEU A 104 -1.20 -6.07 2.12
N GLU A 105 -2.17 -6.34 2.98
CA GLU A 105 -2.68 -7.69 3.18
C GLU A 105 -3.72 -8.02 2.12
N ALA A 106 -3.61 -9.21 1.53
CA ALA A 106 -4.59 -9.76 0.60
C ALA A 106 -5.79 -10.29 1.41
N ASP A 107 -6.62 -9.39 1.92
CA ASP A 107 -7.93 -9.72 2.44
C ASP A 107 -8.96 -9.58 1.32
N PRO A 108 -9.35 -10.67 0.62
CA PRO A 108 -10.50 -10.63 -0.28
C PRO A 108 -11.77 -10.52 0.56
N GLU A 109 -12.17 -9.31 0.92
CA GLU A 109 -13.51 -9.05 1.44
C GLU A 109 -14.50 -9.10 0.27
N ALA A 110 -15.19 -10.23 0.11
CA ALA A 110 -16.30 -10.33 -0.82
C ALA A 110 -17.56 -9.72 -0.20
N MET A 111 -18.05 -8.62 -0.77
CA MET A 111 -19.32 -8.01 -0.37
C MET A 111 -20.47 -8.56 -1.23
N VAL A 112 -21.48 -9.16 -0.59
CA VAL A 112 -22.76 -9.53 -1.23
C VAL A 112 -23.87 -8.78 -0.50
N ALA A 113 -24.57 -7.88 -1.20
CA ALA A 113 -25.78 -7.20 -0.72
C ALA A 113 -25.65 -6.54 0.68
N ASP A 114 -24.69 -5.63 0.86
CA ASP A 114 -24.50 -4.82 2.06
C ASP A 114 -24.11 -5.58 3.37
N LYS A 115 -23.59 -6.81 3.27
CA LYS A 115 -23.07 -7.57 4.43
C LYS A 115 -21.63 -8.03 4.22
N VAL A 116 -20.74 -7.70 5.17
CA VAL A 116 -19.35 -8.19 5.22
C VAL A 116 -19.39 -9.68 5.56
N MET A 117 -18.86 -10.54 4.69
CA MET A 117 -18.67 -11.96 4.98
C MET A 117 -17.20 -12.26 5.30
N PRO A 118 -16.89 -13.01 6.37
CA PRO A 118 -15.51 -13.38 6.68
C PRO A 118 -14.94 -14.30 5.60
N THR A 119 -13.69 -14.02 5.20
CA THR A 119 -12.79 -14.77 4.30
C THR A 119 -13.40 -15.97 3.56
N LEU A 120 -13.64 -15.83 2.25
CA LEU A 120 -14.12 -16.93 1.41
C LEU A 120 -12.96 -17.87 1.00
N PRO A 121 -13.09 -19.20 1.18
CA PRO A 121 -12.11 -20.17 0.70
C PRO A 121 -11.93 -20.13 -0.83
N LEU A 122 -10.69 -20.35 -1.30
CA LEU A 122 -10.31 -20.37 -2.73
C LEU A 122 -11.22 -21.26 -3.61
N SER A 123 -11.80 -22.31 -3.04
CA SER A 123 -12.71 -23.23 -3.74
C SER A 123 -14.01 -22.59 -4.22
N VAL A 124 -14.41 -21.44 -3.65
CA VAL A 124 -15.62 -20.70 -4.05
C VAL A 124 -15.35 -19.70 -5.19
N MET A 125 -14.10 -19.24 -5.35
CA MET A 125 -13.72 -18.30 -6.43
C MET A 125 -13.97 -18.88 -7.83
N ASN A 126 -13.68 -20.17 -8.04
CA ASN A 126 -13.82 -20.82 -9.35
C ASN A 126 -15.28 -20.95 -9.82
N VAL A 127 -16.25 -20.95 -8.90
CA VAL A 127 -17.69 -21.02 -9.23
C VAL A 127 -18.25 -19.62 -9.53
N MET A 128 -17.64 -18.56 -8.98
CA MET A 128 -18.10 -17.17 -9.13
C MET A 128 -17.66 -16.51 -10.45
N GLU A 129 -16.66 -17.06 -11.14
CA GLU A 129 -16.22 -16.60 -12.46
C GLU A 129 -17.35 -16.66 -13.52
N GLY A 130 -18.31 -17.57 -13.34
CA GLY A 130 -19.50 -17.70 -14.19
C GLY A 130 -20.62 -16.67 -13.95
N MET A 131 -20.54 -15.82 -12.91
CA MET A 131 -21.59 -14.87 -12.53
C MET A 131 -21.25 -13.39 -12.80
N ARG A 132 -20.14 -13.09 -13.49
CA ARG A 132 -19.66 -11.72 -13.81
C ARG A 132 -20.60 -10.86 -14.69
N GLY A 133 -21.79 -11.34 -15.01
CA GLY A 133 -22.67 -10.73 -16.01
C GLY A 133 -23.73 -9.74 -15.50
N THR A 134 -24.12 -9.73 -14.22
CA THR A 134 -25.36 -9.01 -13.82
C THR A 134 -25.37 -8.29 -12.48
N GLN A 135 -24.27 -8.24 -11.71
CA GLN A 135 -24.22 -7.44 -10.48
C GLN A 135 -22.90 -6.69 -10.36
N GLU A 136 -22.98 -5.40 -10.00
CA GLU A 136 -21.84 -4.56 -9.59
C GLU A 136 -21.23 -5.12 -8.29
N MET A 137 -20.44 -6.18 -8.41
CA MET A 137 -19.60 -6.69 -7.33
C MET A 137 -18.21 -6.07 -7.53
N VAL A 138 -17.79 -5.23 -6.57
CA VAL A 138 -16.40 -4.79 -6.52
C VAL A 138 -15.67 -5.59 -5.46
N VAL A 139 -14.71 -6.40 -5.89
CA VAL A 139 -13.78 -7.09 -5.01
C VAL A 139 -12.68 -6.10 -4.65
N LEU A 140 -12.62 -5.74 -3.37
CA LEU A 140 -11.46 -5.07 -2.81
C LEU A 140 -10.37 -6.10 -2.56
N GLY A 141 -9.19 -5.87 -3.12
CA GLY A 141 -8.09 -6.83 -3.05
C GLY A 141 -7.07 -6.56 -1.94
N GLU A 142 -7.06 -5.36 -1.31
CA GLU A 142 -5.98 -4.94 -0.41
C GLU A 142 -6.38 -3.86 0.61
N SER A 143 -5.88 -4.00 1.84
CA SER A 143 -5.90 -2.97 2.89
C SER A 143 -4.49 -2.73 3.46
N SER A 144 -4.16 -1.47 3.77
CA SER A 144 -2.90 -1.08 4.43
C SER A 144 -3.00 -1.32 5.93
N VAL A 145 -2.20 -2.23 6.48
CA VAL A 145 -2.22 -2.60 7.91
C VAL A 145 -1.12 -1.92 8.73
N ASN A 146 -0.05 -1.47 8.09
CA ASN A 146 1.07 -0.80 8.73
C ASN A 146 1.76 0.16 7.74
N GLU A 147 2.17 1.33 8.22
CA GLU A 147 2.81 2.37 7.42
C GLU A 147 4.07 2.89 8.13
N ALA A 148 5.20 2.85 7.42
CA ALA A 148 6.42 3.54 7.80
C ALA A 148 6.74 4.64 6.79
N ALA A 149 7.47 5.67 7.23
CA ALA A 149 7.90 6.74 6.35
C ALA A 149 9.34 7.13 6.66
N THR A 150 10.07 7.55 5.62
CA THR A 150 11.37 8.20 5.83
C THR A 150 11.22 9.50 6.60
N ALA A 151 12.33 9.99 7.15
CA ALA A 151 12.46 11.40 7.48
C ALA A 151 12.19 12.26 6.22
N PRO A 152 11.78 13.54 6.38
CA PRO A 152 11.63 14.46 5.27
C PRO A 152 12.90 14.52 4.41
N LEU A 153 12.71 14.46 3.10
CA LEU A 153 13.74 14.59 2.09
C LEU A 153 13.79 16.03 1.58
N ASP A 154 14.94 16.41 1.03
CA ASP A 154 15.09 17.67 0.29
C ASP A 154 14.48 17.64 -1.12
N TYR A 155 13.89 16.50 -1.49
CA TYR A 155 13.30 16.25 -2.78
C TYR A 155 11.83 15.92 -2.61
N GLU A 156 11.04 16.32 -3.59
CA GLU A 156 9.74 15.72 -3.81
C GLU A 156 9.89 14.40 -4.56
N VAL A 157 9.32 13.36 -3.98
CA VAL A 157 9.33 12.01 -4.49
C VAL A 157 8.15 11.84 -5.44
N ALA A 158 8.41 11.17 -6.56
CA ALA A 158 7.38 10.75 -7.50
C ALA A 158 7.54 9.28 -7.90
N GLY A 159 6.42 8.56 -7.87
CA GLY A 159 6.29 7.16 -8.26
C GLY A 159 6.01 6.22 -7.09
N GLY A 160 5.83 4.96 -7.46
CA GLY A 160 5.70 3.86 -6.51
C GLY A 160 6.18 2.54 -7.13
N GLN A 161 6.50 1.60 -6.26
CA GLN A 161 6.89 0.22 -6.58
C GLN A 161 6.16 -0.72 -5.62
N VAL A 162 5.82 -1.92 -6.11
CA VAL A 162 5.22 -2.96 -5.28
C VAL A 162 6.17 -4.14 -5.24
N LEU A 163 6.44 -4.61 -4.03
CA LEU A 163 7.18 -5.85 -3.77
C LEU A 163 6.23 -6.90 -3.23
N THR A 164 6.59 -8.17 -3.41
CA THR A 164 5.86 -9.29 -2.84
C THR A 164 6.84 -10.17 -2.07
N ILE A 165 6.51 -10.46 -0.82
CA ILE A 165 7.24 -11.44 0.01
C ILE A 165 6.26 -12.50 0.52
N THR A 166 6.80 -13.64 0.96
CA THR A 166 6.00 -14.74 1.53
C THR A 166 6.07 -14.75 3.05
N ILE A 167 4.93 -14.77 3.72
CA ILE A 167 4.80 -14.90 5.18
C ILE A 167 4.60 -16.38 5.55
N LYS A 168 5.47 -16.91 6.41
CA LYS A 168 5.52 -18.31 6.83
C LYS A 168 4.74 -18.63 8.10
#